data_AF-A0A7R8WSM2-F1
#
_entry.id   AF-A0A7R8WSM2-F1
#
_cell.length_a   1.000
_cell.length_b   1.000
_cell.length_c   1.000
_cell.angle_alpha   90.00
_cell.angle_beta   90.00
_cell.angle_gamma   90.00
#
_symmetry.space_group_name_H-M   'P 1'
#
loop_
_entity.id
_entity.type
_entity.pdbx_description
1 polymer ?
#
loop_
_entity_poly.entity_id
_entity_poly.type
_entity_poly.pdbx_seq_one_letter_code
_entity_poly.pdbx_strand_id
1 'polypeptide(L)' 'MDALYAKPDFTEEDGVKAGELGMQYEEMGGWNAETDAATLLSNLGIPDDLHYKMMSELENQDK' A
#
# COMPACT_ATOMS: atom_id res chain seq x y z
N MET A 1 13.55 -8.26 -1.81
CA MET A 1 13.02 -9.38 -1.02
C MET A 1 12.78 -8.85 0.38
N ASP A 2 11.54 -8.98 0.86
CA ASP A 2 11.15 -8.54 2.20
C ASP A 2 12.05 -9.21 3.26
N ALA A 3 12.44 -8.45 4.29
CA ALA A 3 13.39 -8.85 5.31
C ALA A 3 12.97 -10.12 6.06
N LEU A 4 11.67 -10.42 6.09
CA LEU A 4 11.13 -11.65 6.64
C LEU A 4 11.57 -12.89 5.84
N TYR A 5 11.59 -12.81 4.50
CA TYR A 5 11.99 -13.92 3.62
C TYR A 5 13.50 -14.02 3.39
N ALA A 6 14.25 -12.99 3.75
CA ALA A 6 15.70 -12.90 3.52
C ALA A 6 16.54 -13.42 4.71
N LYS A 7 15.91 -13.92 5.78
CA LYS A 7 16.63 -14.47 6.93
C LYS A 7 17.29 -15.81 6.56
N PRO A 8 18.60 -15.98 6.82
CA PRO A 8 19.28 -17.24 6.58
C PRO A 8 18.76 -18.40 7.46
N ASP A 9 18.20 -18.07 8.64
CA ASP A 9 17.54 -19.01 9.55
C ASP A 9 16.02 -18.77 9.58
N PHE A 10 15.36 -18.82 8.43
CA PHE A 10 13.90 -18.68 8.36
C PHE A 10 13.23 -19.77 9.21
N THR A 11 12.51 -19.36 10.26
CA THR A 11 11.90 -20.28 11.22
C THR A 11 10.42 -20.54 10.92
N GLU A 12 9.84 -21.56 11.56
CA GLU A 12 8.40 -21.81 11.48
C GLU A 12 7.58 -20.60 11.98
N GLU A 13 8.06 -19.89 13.01
CA GLU A 13 7.46 -18.64 13.51
C GLU A 13 7.47 -17.52 12.46
N ASP A 14 8.57 -17.38 11.70
CA ASP A 14 8.64 -16.42 10.59
C ASP A 14 7.63 -16.78 9.48
N GLY A 15 7.42 -18.08 9.23
CA GLY A 15 6.41 -18.60 8.31
C GLY A 15 4.98 -18.28 8.74
N VAL A 16 4.65 -18.51 10.02
CA VAL A 16 3.34 -18.14 10.59
C VAL A 16 3.11 -16.64 10.46
N LYS A 17 4.11 -15.83 10.82
CA LYS A 17 4.03 -14.36 10.72
C LYS A 17 3.85 -13.88 9.28
N ALA A 18 4.53 -14.50 8.32
CA ALA A 18 4.36 -14.19 6.90
C ALA A 18 2.93 -14.50 6.43
N GLY A 19 2.37 -15.63 6.87
CA GLY A 19 0.99 -16.02 6.59
C GLY A 19 -0.04 -15.05 7.17
N GLU A 20 0.12 -14.65 8.43
CA GLU A 20 -0.75 -13.66 9.08
C GLU A 20 -0.72 -12.29 8.38
N LEU A 21 0.48 -11.81 8.03
CA LEU A 21 0.65 -10.56 7.29
C LEU A 21 0.03 -10.64 5.89
N GLY A 22 0.20 -11.79 5.21
CA GLY A 22 -0.42 -12.04 3.91
C GLY A 22 -1.94 -11.98 3.97
N MET A 23 -2.55 -12.63 4.96
CA MET A 23 -4.00 -12.56 5.18
C MET A 23 -4.48 -11.15 5.49
N GLN A 24 -3.77 -10.40 6.35
CA GLN A 24 -4.12 -9.01 6.64
C GLN A 24 -4.00 -8.12 5.39
N TYR A 25 -2.96 -8.33 4.58
CA TYR A 25 -2.78 -7.60 3.33
C TYR A 25 -3.93 -7.88 2.35
N GLU A 26 -4.35 -9.14 2.25
CA GLU A 26 -5.49 -9.53 1.42
C GLU A 26 -6.82 -8.94 1.94
N GLU A 27 -7.08 -9.00 3.25
CA GLU A 27 -8.29 -8.46 3.87
C GLU A 27 -8.42 -6.94 3.68
N MET A 28 -7.29 -6.21 3.73
CA MET A 28 -7.25 -4.78 3.45
C MET A 28 -7.36 -4.45 1.95
N GLY A 29 -7.55 -5.44 1.08
CA GLY A 29 -7.60 -5.23 -0.37
C GLY A 29 -6.27 -4.81 -0.96
N GLY A 30 -5.15 -5.17 -0.34
CA GLY A 30 -3.81 -4.68 -0.66
C GLY A 30 -3.39 -4.89 -2.13
N TRP A 31 -3.96 -5.87 -2.83
CA TRP A 31 -3.73 -6.07 -4.27
C TRP A 31 -4.36 -4.99 -5.15
N ASN A 32 -5.49 -4.43 -4.70
CA ASN A 32 -6.24 -3.41 -5.44
C ASN A 32 -6.12 -2.02 -4.81
N ALA A 33 -5.50 -1.90 -3.63
CA ALA A 33 -5.46 -0.67 -2.84
C ALA A 33 -4.99 0.56 -3.64
N GLU A 34 -3.96 0.42 -4.47
CA GLU A 34 -3.48 1.52 -5.33
C GLU A 34 -4.49 1.90 -6.42
N THR A 35 -5.07 0.90 -7.11
CA THR A 35 -6.06 1.12 -8.17
C THR A 35 -7.36 1.72 -7.61
N ASP A 36 -7.80 1.24 -6.46
CA ASP A 36 -8.99 1.73 -5.77
C ASP A 36 -8.79 3.18 -5.28
N ALA A 37 -7.62 3.49 -4.72
CA ALA A 37 -7.26 4.84 -4.31
C ALA A 37 -7.20 5.81 -5.49
N ALA A 38 -6.52 5.43 -6.59
CA ALA A 38 -6.47 6.25 -7.80
C ALA A 38 -7.88 6.51 -8.36
N THR A 39 -8.70 5.46 -8.46
CA THR A 39 -10.09 5.56 -8.92
C THR A 39 -10.92 6.51 -8.05
N LEU A 40 -10.77 6.44 -6.72
CA LEU A 40 -11.45 7.33 -5.80
C LEU A 40 -11.03 8.80 -6.01
N LEU A 41 -9.73 9.06 -6.11
CA LEU A 41 -9.19 10.41 -6.29
C LEU A 41 -9.63 11.00 -7.64
N SER A 42 -9.57 10.23 -8.73
CA SER A 42 -10.08 10.68 -10.04
C SER A 42 -11.58 10.97 -9.99
N ASN A 43 -12.38 10.16 -9.29
CA ASN A 43 -13.82 10.41 -9.10
C ASN A 43 -14.11 11.68 -8.28
N LEU A 44 -13.20 12.09 -7.40
CA LEU A 44 -13.26 13.36 -6.68
C LEU A 44 -12.73 14.55 -7.50
N GLY A 45 -12.26 14.32 -8.72
CA GLY A 45 -11.72 15.35 -9.61
C GLY A 45 -10.27 15.71 -9.34
N ILE A 46 -9.54 14.90 -8.57
CA ILE A 46 -8.11 15.09 -8.32
C ILE A 46 -7.34 14.45 -9.48
N PRO A 47 -6.58 15.23 -10.27
CA PRO A 47 -5.87 14.71 -11.42
C PRO A 47 -4.71 13.78 -11.02
N ASP A 48 -4.43 12.81 -11.89
CA ASP A 48 -3.51 11.69 -11.64
C ASP A 48 -2.07 12.13 -11.34
N ASP A 49 -1.66 13.32 -11.80
CA ASP A 49 -0.34 13.91 -11.52
C ASP A 49 -0.17 14.33 -10.05
N LEU A 50 -1.28 14.42 -9.29
CA LEU A 50 -1.28 14.71 -7.86
C LEU A 50 -1.36 13.45 -6.99
N HIS A 51 -1.73 12.29 -7.54
CA HIS A 51 -1.99 11.06 -6.74
C HIS A 51 -0.77 10.57 -5.95
N TYR A 52 0.44 10.90 -6.40
CA TYR A 52 1.70 10.47 -5.79
C TYR A 52 2.44 11.59 -5.05
N LYS A 53 1.86 12.80 -4.98
CA LYS A 53 2.46 13.92 -4.25
C LYS A 53 2.12 13.82 -2.77
N MET A 54 3.07 14.22 -1.92
CA MET A 54 2.76 14.41 -0.52
C MET A 54 1.83 15.61 -0.34
N MET A 55 0.95 15.57 0.65
CA MET A 55 0.08 16.71 0.99
C MET A 55 0.85 18.01 1.28
N SER A 56 2.12 17.90 1.68
CA SER A 56 3.03 19.05 1.87
C SER A 56 3.48 19.69 0.56
N GLU A 57 3.44 18.96 -0.55
CA GLU A 57 3.84 19.40 -1.90
C GLU A 57 2.67 19.96 -2.71
N LEU A 58 1.43 19.78 -2.23
CA LEU A 58 0.23 20.34 -2.84
C LEU A 58 0.10 21.84 -2.53
N GLU A 59 -0.27 22.63 -3.53
CA GLU A 59 -0.60 24.03 -3.31
C GLU A 59 -1.93 24.16 -2.55
N ASN A 60 -2.20 25.31 -1.93
CA ASN A 60 -3.45 25.52 -1.18
C ASN A 60 -4.72 25.40 -2.04
N GLN A 61 -4.60 25.55 -3.36
CA GLN A 61 -5.71 25.39 -4.30
C GLN A 61 -5.96 23.91 -4.67
N ASP A 62 -5.01 23.01 -4.37
CA ASP A 62 -5.08 21.58 -4.65
C ASP A 62 -5.54 20.77 -3.41
N LYS A 63 -5.81 21.43 -2.28
CA LYS A 63 -6.23 20.85 -1.00
C LYS A 63 -7.71 21.10 -0.73
#